data_AF-D6AD43-F1
#
_entry.id   AF-D6AD43-F1
#
_cell.length_a   1.000
_cell.length_b   1.000
_cell.length_c   1.000
_cell.angle_alpha   90.00
_cell.angle_beta   90.00
_cell.angle_gamma   90.00
#
_symmetry.space_group_name_H-M   'P 1'
#
loop_
_entity.id
_entity.type
_entity.pdbx_description
1 polymer ?
#
loop_
_entity_poly.entity_id
_entity_poly.type
_entity_poly.pdbx_seq_one_letter_code
_entity_poly.pdbx_strand_id
1 'polypeptide(L)'
;MLDRIRGHRPSPSAPRDPEADAVLRQILATPSLAAQMLTAAADHLDKHKPTDELSVAGWARAFALADARVLTGYPQAVAQHAGRRAMRALRSDMWDSARTRGEWALCLRDIARSV
;
A
#
# COMPACT_ATOMS: atom_id res chain seq x y z
N MET A 1 -32.13 21.29 -44.67
CA MET A 1 -30.80 20.68 -44.53
C MET A 1 -30.00 21.60 -43.61
N LEU A 2 -30.00 21.31 -42.30
CA LEU A 2 -29.40 22.16 -41.27
C LEU A 2 -28.26 21.39 -40.62
N ASP A 3 -27.06 21.89 -40.89
CA ASP A 3 -25.78 21.37 -40.42
C ASP A 3 -25.61 21.65 -38.92
N ARG A 4 -25.64 20.60 -38.10
CA ARG A 4 -25.39 20.64 -36.64
C ARG A 4 -24.04 20.00 -36.34
N ILE A 5 -22.97 20.69 -36.69
CA ILE A 5 -21.63 20.42 -36.14
C ILE A 5 -21.07 21.73 -35.61
N ARG A 6 -21.39 22.06 -34.35
CA ARG A 6 -20.57 22.98 -33.56
C ARG A 6 -19.83 22.15 -32.52
N GLY A 7 -18.54 22.00 -32.79
CA GLY A 7 -17.60 21.27 -31.96
C GLY A 7 -17.65 21.75 -30.51
N HIS A 8 -17.63 20.75 -29.63
CA HIS A 8 -17.31 20.93 -28.22
C HIS A 8 -15.87 21.47 -28.15
N ARG A 9 -15.71 22.79 -27.95
CA ARG A 9 -14.40 23.34 -27.58
C ARG A 9 -14.00 22.72 -26.25
N PRO A 10 -12.77 22.16 -26.11
CA PRO A 10 -12.26 21.84 -24.79
C PRO A 10 -12.24 23.13 -23.97
N SER A 11 -12.90 23.14 -22.82
CA SER A 11 -12.82 24.25 -21.87
C SER A 11 -11.35 24.57 -21.58
N PRO A 12 -10.97 25.86 -21.47
CA PRO A 12 -9.64 26.22 -21.05
C PRO A 12 -9.38 25.57 -19.69
N SER A 13 -8.29 24.83 -19.58
CA SER A 13 -7.84 24.22 -18.34
C SER A 13 -7.83 25.28 -17.25
N ALA A 14 -8.60 25.07 -16.18
CA ALA A 14 -8.60 25.96 -15.03
C ALA A 14 -7.15 26.22 -14.56
N PRO A 15 -6.84 27.43 -14.06
CA PRO A 15 -5.50 27.72 -13.57
C PRO A 15 -5.10 26.66 -12.53
N ARG A 16 -3.97 25.99 -12.77
CA ARG A 16 -3.41 24.99 -11.85
C ARG A 16 -3.09 25.73 -10.55
N ASP A 17 -3.79 25.37 -9.49
CA ASP A 17 -3.51 25.85 -8.15
C ASP A 17 -2.17 25.24 -7.70
N PRO A 18 -1.10 26.04 -7.55
CA PRO A 18 0.23 25.55 -7.19
C PRO A 18 0.27 24.93 -5.79
N GLU A 19 -0.64 25.32 -4.89
CA GLU A 19 -0.76 24.75 -3.56
C GLU A 19 -1.42 23.36 -3.63
N ALA A 20 -2.49 23.21 -4.41
CA ALA A 20 -3.11 21.92 -4.66
C ALA A 20 -2.13 20.96 -5.37
N ASP A 21 -1.36 21.45 -6.35
CA ASP A 21 -0.31 20.67 -7.02
C ASP A 21 0.79 20.22 -6.05
N ALA A 22 1.19 21.06 -5.10
CA ALA A 22 2.20 20.72 -4.09
C ALA A 22 1.69 19.64 -3.12
N VAL A 23 0.44 19.78 -2.64
CA VAL A 23 -0.23 18.78 -1.79
C VAL A 23 -0.40 17.46 -2.53
N LEU A 24 -0.83 17.48 -3.80
CA LEU A 24 -0.94 16.28 -4.63
C LEU A 24 0.42 15.60 -4.82
N ARG A 25 1.48 16.36 -5.11
CA ARG A 25 2.84 15.80 -5.20
C ARG A 25 3.29 15.19 -3.88
N GLN A 26 2.97 15.80 -2.75
CA GLN A 26 3.30 15.27 -1.42
C GLN A 26 2.53 13.98 -1.11
N ILE A 27 1.24 13.93 -1.44
CA ILE A 27 0.41 12.72 -1.33
C ILE A 27 0.96 11.60 -2.21
N LEU A 28 1.35 11.92 -3.45
CA LEU A 28 1.91 10.96 -4.40
C LEU A 28 3.34 10.50 -4.02
N ALA A 29 4.10 11.34 -3.31
CA ALA A 29 5.44 11.00 -2.83
C ALA A 29 5.42 10.18 -1.53
N THR A 30 4.33 10.24 -0.76
CA THR A 30 4.22 9.52 0.51
C THR A 30 3.74 8.09 0.26
N PRO A 31 4.44 7.06 0.77
CA PRO A 31 3.97 5.68 0.66
C PRO A 31 2.56 5.56 1.26
N SER A 32 1.67 4.85 0.58
CA SER A 32 0.32 4.61 1.07
C SER A 32 0.36 3.91 2.45
N LEU A 33 -0.67 4.09 3.30
CA LEU A 33 -0.72 3.40 4.60
C LEU A 33 -0.63 1.87 4.45
N ALA A 34 -1.17 1.33 3.36
CA ALA A 34 -1.06 -0.08 3.04
C ALA A 34 0.40 -0.49 2.72
N ALA A 35 1.12 0.30 1.91
CA ALA A 35 2.54 0.08 1.65
C ALA A 35 3.39 0.20 2.93
N GLN A 36 3.08 1.16 3.81
CA GLN A 36 3.74 1.32 5.10
C GLN A 36 3.51 0.10 6.01
N MET A 37 2.29 -0.43 6.09
CA MET A 37 1.98 -1.65 6.84
C MET A 37 2.75 -2.86 6.31
N LEU A 38 2.75 -3.09 4.99
CA LEU A 38 3.47 -4.20 4.37
C LEU A 38 4.98 -4.11 4.66
N THR A 39 5.54 -2.90 4.58
CA THR A 39 6.94 -2.63 4.91
C THR A 39 7.24 -2.90 6.38
N ALA A 40 6.38 -2.44 7.30
CA ALA A 40 6.56 -2.67 8.73
C ALA A 40 6.46 -4.16 9.11
N ALA A 41 5.58 -4.93 8.46
CA ALA A 41 5.49 -6.37 8.63
C ALA A 41 6.76 -7.07 8.10
N ALA A 42 7.24 -6.66 6.91
CA ALA A 42 8.49 -7.17 6.34
C ALA A 42 9.67 -6.93 7.28
N ASP A 43 9.80 -5.73 7.84
CA ASP A 43 10.87 -5.39 8.79
C ASP A 43 10.83 -6.27 10.04
N HIS A 44 9.65 -6.62 10.53
CA HIS A 44 9.52 -7.54 11.66
C HIS A 44 10.01 -8.94 11.30
N LEU A 45 9.57 -9.47 10.16
CA LEU A 45 9.97 -10.81 9.70
C LEU A 45 11.47 -10.92 9.44
N ASP A 46 12.06 -9.89 8.85
CA ASP A 46 13.49 -9.80 8.53
C ASP A 46 14.37 -9.74 9.79
N LYS A 47 13.91 -9.00 10.83
CA LYS A 47 14.66 -8.84 12.08
C LYS A 47 14.60 -10.07 13.00
N HIS A 48 13.53 -10.85 12.92
CA HIS A 48 13.27 -11.93 13.88
C HIS A 48 13.39 -13.30 13.23
N LYS A 49 14.64 -13.79 13.17
CA LYS A 49 15.00 -15.12 12.64
C LYS A 49 14.61 -15.29 11.17
N PRO A 50 15.22 -14.54 10.25
CA PRO A 50 14.83 -14.52 8.84
C PRO A 50 14.95 -15.88 8.14
N THR A 51 15.82 -16.77 8.63
CA THR A 51 16.04 -18.12 8.10
C THR A 51 15.01 -19.15 8.56
N ASP A 52 14.24 -18.86 9.62
CA ASP A 52 13.22 -19.77 10.13
C ASP A 52 12.01 -19.79 9.18
N GLU A 53 11.34 -20.94 9.10
CA GLU A 53 10.06 -21.02 8.40
C GLU A 53 9.02 -20.07 9.01
N LEU A 54 8.22 -19.47 8.14
CA LEU A 54 7.13 -18.60 8.57
C LEU A 54 5.92 -19.45 8.97
N SER A 55 5.62 -19.48 10.26
CA SER A 55 4.36 -20.05 10.74
C SER A 55 3.21 -19.05 10.60
N VAL A 56 1.98 -19.56 10.54
CA VAL A 56 0.76 -18.73 10.55
C VAL A 56 0.73 -17.78 11.75
N ALA A 57 1.16 -18.26 12.93
CA ALA A 57 1.25 -17.42 14.12
C ALA A 57 2.31 -16.32 14.00
N GLY A 58 3.45 -16.61 13.36
CA GLY A 58 4.49 -15.63 13.06
C GLY A 58 3.99 -14.56 12.08
N TRP A 59 3.25 -14.98 11.05
CA TRP A 59 2.62 -14.08 10.08
C TRP A 59 1.60 -13.16 10.75
N ALA A 60 0.67 -13.73 11.52
CA ALA A 60 -0.36 -12.97 12.22
C ALA A 60 0.25 -11.96 13.20
N ARG A 61 1.31 -12.35 13.92
CA ARG A 61 2.06 -11.46 14.82
C ARG A 61 2.72 -10.31 14.07
N ALA A 62 3.38 -10.59 12.94
CA ALA A 62 4.02 -9.56 12.14
C ALA A 62 3.01 -8.50 11.67
N PHE A 63 1.84 -8.92 11.18
CA PHE A 63 0.78 -8.01 10.75
C PHE A 63 0.14 -7.24 11.91
N ALA A 64 -0.09 -7.88 13.06
CA ALA A 64 -0.62 -7.20 14.24
C ALA A 64 0.33 -6.09 14.73
N LEU A 65 1.64 -6.35 14.72
CA LEU A 65 2.65 -5.35 15.09
C LEU A 65 2.76 -4.23 14.04
N ALA A 66 2.64 -4.57 12.76
CA ALA A 66 2.61 -3.57 11.70
C ALA A 66 1.39 -2.66 11.79
N ASP A 67 0.21 -3.22 12.08
CA ASP A 67 -1.03 -2.48 12.32
C ASP A 67 -0.86 -1.51 13.49
N ALA A 68 -0.42 -2.00 14.65
CA ALA A 68 -0.17 -1.15 15.83
C ALA A 68 0.90 -0.07 15.57
N ARG A 69 1.89 -0.33 14.71
CA ARG A 69 2.94 0.63 14.41
C ARG A 69 2.50 1.72 13.43
N VAL A 70 1.69 1.37 12.43
CA VAL A 70 1.38 2.26 11.30
C VAL A 70 0.01 2.90 11.43
N LEU A 71 -0.98 2.16 11.97
CA LEU A 71 -2.38 2.58 11.95
C LEU A 71 -2.87 3.13 13.30
N THR A 72 -2.11 2.96 14.38
CA THR A 72 -2.44 3.61 15.66
C THR A 72 -2.47 5.14 15.49
N GLY A 73 -3.58 5.75 15.91
CA GLY A 73 -3.85 7.18 15.78
C GLY A 73 -4.68 7.56 14.56
N TYR A 74 -4.91 6.66 13.61
CA TYR A 74 -5.83 6.89 12.49
C TYR A 74 -7.28 6.55 12.86
N PRO A 75 -8.28 7.22 12.25
CA PRO A 75 -9.67 6.82 12.37
C PRO A 75 -9.88 5.37 11.93
N GLN A 76 -10.76 4.64 12.62
CA GLN A 76 -10.99 3.20 12.39
C GLN A 76 -11.32 2.88 10.93
N ALA A 77 -12.12 3.70 10.25
CA ALA A 77 -12.47 3.51 8.85
C ALA A 77 -11.24 3.59 7.92
N VAL A 78 -10.30 4.49 8.21
CA VAL A 78 -9.05 4.65 7.45
C VAL A 78 -8.14 3.45 7.69
N ALA A 79 -7.97 3.07 8.96
CA ALA A 79 -7.18 1.89 9.35
C ALA A 79 -7.71 0.61 8.67
N GLN A 80 -9.02 0.35 8.74
CA GLN A 80 -9.65 -0.80 8.09
C GLN A 80 -9.53 -0.77 6.56
N HIS A 81 -9.60 0.42 5.95
CA HIS A 81 -9.39 0.55 4.51
C HIS A 81 -7.95 0.21 4.12
N ALA A 82 -6.97 0.76 4.84
CA ALA A 82 -5.55 0.49 4.63
C ALA A 82 -5.22 -1.00 4.83
N GLY A 83 -5.67 -1.60 5.93
CA GLY A 83 -5.46 -3.02 6.20
C GLY A 83 -6.07 -3.92 5.12
N ARG A 84 -7.30 -3.64 4.67
CA ARG A 84 -7.92 -4.38 3.56
C ARG A 84 -7.15 -4.21 2.24
N ARG A 85 -6.66 -3.01 1.94
CA ARG A 85 -5.85 -2.76 0.74
C ARG A 85 -4.54 -3.53 0.80
N ALA A 86 -3.85 -3.54 1.94
CA ALA A 86 -2.62 -4.32 2.14
C ALA A 86 -2.88 -5.82 1.94
N MET A 87 -3.92 -6.36 2.56
CA MET A 87 -4.28 -7.78 2.46
C MET A 87 -4.67 -8.20 1.04
N ARG A 88 -5.38 -7.33 0.30
CA ARG A 88 -5.76 -7.60 -1.10
C ARG A 88 -4.59 -7.55 -2.08
N ALA A 89 -3.51 -6.88 -1.72
CA ALA A 89 -2.32 -6.79 -2.55
C ALA A 89 -1.45 -8.07 -2.48
N LEU A 90 -1.67 -8.91 -1.47
CA LEU A 90 -0.98 -10.20 -1.34
C LEU A 90 -1.41 -11.13 -2.47
N ARG A 91 -0.43 -11.70 -3.16
CA ARG A 91 -0.66 -12.71 -4.20
C ARG A 91 -0.82 -14.09 -3.55
N SER A 92 -1.75 -14.90 -4.07
CA SER A 92 -2.03 -16.23 -3.49
C SER A 92 -0.85 -17.20 -3.61
N ASP A 93 -0.01 -17.03 -4.63
CA ASP A 93 1.18 -17.84 -4.92
C ASP A 93 2.36 -17.61 -3.95
N MET A 94 2.28 -16.58 -3.09
CA MET A 94 3.33 -16.29 -2.11
C MET A 94 3.49 -17.39 -1.06
N TRP A 95 2.39 -18.05 -0.69
CA TRP A 95 2.41 -19.18 0.25
C TRP A 95 3.12 -20.40 -0.31
N ASP A 96 3.17 -20.53 -1.64
CA ASP A 96 3.86 -21.62 -2.32
C ASP A 96 5.32 -21.25 -2.66
N SER A 97 5.62 -19.96 -2.82
CA SER A 97 6.93 -19.46 -3.29
C SER A 97 7.85 -18.91 -2.20
N ALA A 98 7.35 -18.62 -1.00
CA ALA A 98 8.15 -18.14 0.14
C ALA A 98 7.92 -19.05 1.36
N ARG A 99 9.00 -19.63 1.88
CA ARG A 99 8.96 -20.60 2.99
C ARG A 99 9.44 -19.95 4.29
N THR A 100 10.47 -19.11 4.20
CA THR A 100 11.11 -18.47 5.33
C THR A 100 10.59 -17.06 5.59
N ARG A 101 10.81 -16.56 6.80
CA ARG A 101 10.45 -15.18 7.18
C ARG A 101 11.14 -14.13 6.31
N GLY A 102 12.41 -14.36 5.96
CA GLY A 102 13.19 -13.48 5.10
C GLY A 102 12.66 -13.42 3.67
N GLU A 103 12.30 -14.56 3.08
CA GLU A 103 11.65 -14.60 1.76
C GLU A 103 10.31 -13.86 1.76
N TRP A 104 9.51 -14.07 2.80
CA TRP A 104 8.26 -13.32 2.99
C TRP A 104 8.51 -11.82 3.11
N ALA A 105 9.54 -11.40 3.84
CA ALA A 105 9.90 -9.99 3.95
C ALA A 105 10.26 -9.37 2.58
N LEU A 106 10.96 -10.10 1.72
CA LEU A 106 11.27 -9.66 0.36
C LEU A 106 9.99 -9.52 -0.48
N CYS A 107 9.11 -10.52 -0.46
CA CYS A 107 7.84 -10.46 -1.20
C CYS A 107 6.94 -9.30 -0.74
N LEU A 108 6.87 -9.07 0.58
CA LEU A 108 6.09 -7.95 1.14
C LEU A 108 6.66 -6.59 0.71
N ARG A 109 7.99 -6.44 0.66
CA ARG A 109 8.64 -5.21 0.17
C ARG A 109 8.43 -4.99 -1.32
N ASP A 110 8.42 -6.05 -2.12
CA ASP A 110 8.10 -5.97 -3.55
C ASP A 110 6.68 -5.45 -3.77
N ILE A 111 5.70 -6.04 -3.07
CA ILE A 111 4.29 -5.62 -3.15
C ILE A 111 4.13 -4.18 -2.68
N ALA A 112 4.77 -3.79 -1.57
CA ALA A 112 4.69 -2.43 -1.03
C ALA A 112 5.07 -1.34 -2.06
N ARG A 113 5.90 -1.65 -3.06
CA ARG A 113 6.27 -0.68 -4.13
C ARG A 113 5.13 -0.41 -5.12
N SER A 114 4.16 -1.31 -5.21
CA SER A 114 3.04 -1.23 -6.16
C SER A 114 1.71 -0.76 -5.54
N VAL A 115 1.69 -0.53 -4.22
CA VAL A 115 0.46 -0.29 -3.44
C VAL A 115 0.29 1.16 -3.02
#